data_AF-A0A7K7Z130-F1
#
_entry.id   AF-A0A7K7Z130-F1
#
_cell.length_a   1.000
_cell.length_b   1.000
_cell.length_c   1.000
_cell.angle_alpha   90.00
_cell.angle_beta   90.00
_cell.angle_gamma   90.00
#
_symmetry.space_group_name_H-M   'P 1'
#
loop_
_entity.id
_entity.type
_entity.pdbx_description
1 polymer ?
#
loop_
_entity_poly.entity_id
_entity_poly.type
_entity_poly.pdbx_seq_one_letter_code
_entity_poly.pdbx_strand_id
1 'polypeptide(L)'
;NIVMAAQMTDAHRRFLQVLMSNGLTEGSEARKLHQHCCGTYKVYYAHDKLDDFISTINNHLQPMFMQIRKGISQEDGRAHYTVVNLAETGVTKMASDYTEIELELFRKTMELIILSENGFASSTDILNSADQLKTAKFKTKKMKKKEAEQVLKVFVEDKWLSEKNGEYTLHTRCIIDLEQYILSNYQDVARKCNICHSLAIQSQVCESCGIGMHLLCVRKYFRDQTEPRCPKCNEFWSCHTP
;
A
#
# COMPACT_ATOMS: atom_id res chain seq x y z
N ASN A 1 -5.69 -34.05 0.69
CA ASN A 1 -4.22 -34.02 0.51
C ASN A 1 -3.64 -32.84 1.25
N ILE A 2 -3.15 -33.07 2.46
CA ILE A 2 -2.45 -32.05 3.25
C ILE A 2 -1.03 -32.02 2.70
N VAL A 3 -0.69 -30.99 1.92
CA VAL A 3 0.70 -30.70 1.60
C VAL A 3 1.38 -30.41 2.94
N MET A 4 2.29 -31.27 3.39
CA MET A 4 3.09 -30.97 4.59
C MET A 4 3.84 -29.68 4.31
N ALA A 5 3.46 -28.59 4.98
CA ALA A 5 4.16 -27.32 4.86
C ALA A 5 5.62 -27.54 5.26
N ALA A 6 6.56 -27.00 4.46
CA ALA A 6 7.97 -27.04 4.79
C ALA A 6 8.19 -26.50 6.21
N GLN A 7 9.00 -27.17 7.03
CA GLN A 7 9.15 -26.83 8.43
C GLN A 7 9.78 -25.43 8.61
N MET A 8 9.16 -24.59 9.44
CA MET A 8 9.72 -23.28 9.78
C MET A 8 10.95 -23.44 10.70
N THR A 9 12.09 -22.90 10.26
CA THR A 9 13.36 -22.89 11.01
C THR A 9 13.60 -21.57 11.75
N ASP A 10 14.63 -21.50 12.59
CA ASP A 10 15.00 -20.26 13.30
C ASP A 10 15.45 -19.15 12.35
N ALA A 11 15.96 -19.48 11.16
CA ALA A 11 16.21 -18.50 10.10
C ALA A 11 14.93 -17.75 9.71
N HIS A 12 13.83 -18.49 9.54
CA HIS A 12 12.53 -17.92 9.20
C HIS A 12 11.97 -17.08 10.34
N ARG A 13 12.11 -17.54 11.59
CA ARG A 13 11.67 -16.80 12.79
C ARG A 13 12.44 -15.48 12.92
N ARG A 14 13.76 -15.51 12.75
CA ARG A 14 14.59 -14.29 12.82
C ARG A 14 14.24 -13.31 11.70
N PHE A 15 14.05 -13.81 10.47
CA PHE A 15 13.62 -12.99 9.34
C PHE A 15 12.29 -12.28 9.63
N LEU A 16 11.30 -13.02 10.13
CA LEU A 16 9.99 -12.47 10.50
C LEU A 16 10.10 -11.41 11.62
N GLN A 17 10.88 -11.68 12.68
CA GLN A 17 11.11 -10.72 13.76
C GLN A 17 11.66 -9.38 13.26
N VAL A 18 12.63 -9.42 12.36
CA VAL A 18 13.23 -8.21 11.79
C VAL A 18 12.23 -7.48 10.89
N LEU A 19 11.46 -8.19 10.06
CA LEU A 19 10.42 -7.58 9.24
C LEU A 19 9.35 -6.87 10.10
N MET A 20 8.89 -7.51 11.18
CA MET A 20 7.92 -6.92 12.10
C MET A 20 8.49 -5.67 12.79
N SER A 21 9.74 -5.71 13.24
CA SER A 21 10.40 -4.58 13.89
C SER A 21 10.58 -3.39 12.95
N ASN A 22 10.83 -3.62 11.66
CA ASN A 22 11.04 -2.55 10.68
C ASN A 22 9.72 -1.94 10.19
N GLY A 23 8.61 -2.69 10.26
CA GLY A 23 7.30 -2.32 9.72
C GLY A 23 7.21 -2.38 8.20
N LEU A 24 8.19 -1.82 7.47
CA LEU A 24 8.31 -1.89 6.02
C LEU A 24 9.78 -2.06 5.63
N THR A 25 10.07 -3.07 4.80
CA THR A 25 11.45 -3.37 4.37
C THR A 25 11.54 -3.37 2.84
N GLU A 26 12.48 -2.60 2.28
CA GLU A 26 12.74 -2.61 0.83
C GLU A 26 13.22 -4.00 0.37
N GLY A 27 12.89 -4.40 -0.85
CA GLY A 27 13.21 -5.72 -1.36
C GLY A 27 14.69 -6.03 -1.48
N SER A 28 15.54 -5.01 -1.67
CA SER A 28 17.00 -5.14 -1.61
C SER A 28 17.46 -5.56 -0.20
N GLU A 29 16.95 -4.88 0.82
CA GLU A 29 17.22 -5.18 2.24
C GLU A 29 16.60 -6.52 2.67
N ALA A 30 15.40 -6.86 2.19
CA ALA A 30 14.80 -8.17 2.44
C ALA A 30 15.65 -9.32 1.87
N ARG A 31 16.24 -9.14 0.68
CA ARG A 31 17.18 -10.12 0.10
C ARG A 31 18.46 -10.26 0.93
N LYS A 32 19.04 -9.15 1.38
CA LYS A 32 20.21 -9.17 2.28
C LYS A 32 19.89 -9.86 3.61
N LEU A 33 18.71 -9.57 4.18
CA LEU A 33 18.25 -10.19 5.42
C LEU A 33 18.04 -11.69 5.25
N HIS A 34 17.47 -12.14 4.14
CA HIS A 34 17.31 -13.56 3.82
C HIS A 34 18.68 -14.26 3.75
N GLN A 35 19.64 -13.69 3.00
CA GLN A 35 21.01 -14.21 2.94
C GLN A 35 21.65 -14.30 4.34
N HIS A 36 21.52 -13.24 5.14
CA HIS A 36 22.06 -13.19 6.48
C HIS A 36 21.45 -14.28 7.38
N CYS A 37 20.12 -14.40 7.41
CA CYS A 37 19.44 -15.39 8.24
C CYS A 37 19.82 -16.83 7.84
N CYS A 38 19.87 -17.14 6.54
CA CYS A 38 20.27 -18.47 6.09
C CYS A 38 21.74 -18.77 6.45
N GLY A 39 22.64 -17.80 6.31
CA GLY A 39 24.04 -17.94 6.72
C GLY A 39 24.22 -18.17 8.23
N THR A 40 23.53 -17.38 9.06
CA THR A 40 23.62 -17.48 10.53
C THR A 40 23.15 -18.84 11.05
N TYR A 41 22.06 -19.37 10.50
CA TYR A 41 21.45 -20.62 10.97
C TYR A 41 21.81 -21.83 10.09
N LYS A 42 22.78 -21.69 9.17
CA LYS A 42 23.26 -22.75 8.27
C LYS A 42 22.14 -23.45 7.47
N VAL A 43 21.16 -22.67 7.02
CA VAL A 43 20.08 -23.12 6.15
C VAL A 43 20.47 -22.91 4.69
N TYR A 44 20.00 -23.76 3.79
CA TYR A 44 20.22 -23.60 2.35
C TYR A 44 19.79 -22.20 1.88
N TYR A 45 20.66 -21.55 1.13
CA TYR A 45 20.42 -20.23 0.54
C TYR A 45 20.59 -20.29 -0.96
N ALA A 46 19.63 -19.69 -1.66
CA ALA A 46 19.76 -19.32 -3.06
C ALA A 46 19.13 -17.95 -3.29
N HIS A 47 19.74 -17.16 -4.17
CA HIS A 47 19.43 -15.74 -4.34
C HIS A 47 17.98 -15.50 -4.83
N ASP A 48 17.47 -16.40 -5.66
CA ASP A 48 16.14 -16.41 -6.26
C ASP A 48 15.07 -17.07 -5.37
N LYS A 49 15.43 -17.57 -4.19
CA LYS A 49 14.54 -18.33 -3.29
C LYS A 49 13.87 -17.52 -2.19
N LEU A 50 13.92 -16.18 -2.26
CA LEU A 50 13.24 -15.34 -1.27
C LEU A 50 11.72 -15.58 -1.22
N ASP A 51 11.08 -15.72 -2.39
CA ASP A 51 9.62 -15.91 -2.45
C ASP A 51 9.21 -17.27 -1.86
N ASP A 52 9.98 -18.33 -2.09
CA ASP A 52 9.78 -19.66 -1.48
C ASP A 52 9.99 -19.63 0.05
N PHE A 53 11.01 -18.89 0.51
CA PHE A 53 11.29 -18.68 1.92
C PHE A 53 10.14 -17.94 2.63
N ILE A 54 9.62 -16.88 2.00
CA ILE A 54 8.45 -16.14 2.49
C ILE A 54 7.19 -17.01 2.46
N SER A 55 6.98 -17.82 1.42
CA SER A 55 5.86 -18.75 1.31
C SER A 55 5.82 -19.73 2.49
N THR A 56 7.00 -20.25 2.89
CA THR A 56 7.14 -21.11 4.07
C THR A 56 6.68 -20.40 5.36
N ILE A 57 7.07 -19.13 5.55
CA ILE A 57 6.62 -18.32 6.69
C ILE A 57 5.10 -18.11 6.62
N ASN A 58 4.58 -17.71 5.46
CA ASN A 58 3.17 -17.40 5.29
C ASN A 58 2.28 -18.60 5.61
N ASN A 59 2.67 -19.82 5.22
CA ASN A 59 1.93 -21.03 5.60
C ASN A 59 1.75 -21.20 7.12
N HIS A 60 2.73 -20.73 7.91
CA HIS A 60 2.66 -20.74 9.37
C HIS A 60 1.95 -19.52 9.96
N LEU A 61 1.87 -18.41 9.22
CA LEU A 61 1.14 -17.22 9.63
C LEU A 61 -0.36 -17.27 9.33
N GLN A 62 -0.77 -18.07 8.32
CA GLN A 62 -2.17 -18.22 7.92
C GLN A 62 -3.14 -18.51 9.08
N PRO A 63 -2.86 -19.43 10.03
CA PRO A 63 -3.78 -19.69 11.16
C PRO A 63 -4.00 -18.49 12.08
N MET A 64 -3.09 -17.51 12.07
CA MET A 64 -3.20 -16.26 12.83
C MET A 64 -3.75 -15.12 11.97
N PHE A 65 -4.25 -15.41 10.77
CA PHE A 65 -4.70 -14.42 9.81
C PHE A 65 -3.62 -13.37 9.52
N MET A 66 -2.36 -13.76 9.45
CA MET A 66 -1.27 -12.86 9.09
C MET A 66 -0.56 -13.35 7.83
N GLN A 67 0.07 -12.43 7.10
CA GLN A 67 0.97 -12.78 6.01
C GLN A 67 2.00 -11.68 5.75
N ILE A 68 3.20 -12.07 5.31
CA ILE A 68 4.13 -11.17 4.65
C ILE A 68 3.62 -10.93 3.23
N ARG A 69 3.31 -9.67 2.90
CA ARG A 69 2.97 -9.24 1.54
C ARG A 69 4.12 -8.49 0.91
N LYS A 70 4.26 -8.69 -0.40
CA LYS A 70 5.08 -7.87 -1.29
C LYS A 70 4.18 -6.81 -1.94
N GLY A 71 4.61 -5.56 -1.92
CA GLY A 71 4.00 -4.48 -2.68
C GLY A 71 5.03 -3.71 -3.49
N ILE A 72 4.58 -3.03 -4.52
CA ILE A 72 5.42 -2.17 -5.36
C ILE A 72 5.04 -0.73 -5.05
N SER A 73 6.03 0.10 -4.71
CA SER A 73 5.84 1.54 -4.57
C SER A 73 5.35 2.14 -5.88
N GLN A 74 4.25 2.90 -5.82
CA GLN A 74 3.69 3.55 -7.01
C GLN A 74 4.53 4.76 -7.46
N GLU A 75 5.43 5.25 -6.61
CA GLU A 75 6.31 6.38 -6.90
C GLU A 75 7.57 5.97 -7.67
N ASP A 76 8.32 4.99 -7.16
CA ASP A 76 9.65 4.63 -7.66
C ASP A 76 9.76 3.20 -8.20
N GLY A 77 8.71 2.38 -8.03
CA GLY A 77 8.68 1.01 -8.51
C GLY A 77 9.50 0.03 -7.70
N ARG A 78 10.03 0.43 -6.54
CA ARG A 78 10.77 -0.47 -5.65
C ARG A 78 9.82 -1.39 -4.91
N ALA A 79 10.20 -2.67 -4.85
CA ALA A 79 9.48 -3.68 -4.09
C ALA A 79 9.70 -3.46 -2.59
N HIS A 80 8.65 -3.66 -1.80
CA HIS A 80 8.67 -3.59 -0.36
C HIS A 80 7.93 -4.78 0.23
N TYR A 81 8.34 -5.20 1.43
CA TYR A 81 7.75 -6.29 2.19
C TYR A 81 7.28 -5.78 3.55
N THR A 82 6.09 -6.22 3.97
CA THR A 82 5.52 -5.93 5.29
C THR A 82 4.66 -7.09 5.76
N VAL A 83 4.47 -7.21 7.08
CA VAL A 83 3.55 -8.17 7.69
C VAL A 83 2.20 -7.50 7.83
N VAL A 84 1.19 -8.08 7.20
CA VAL A 84 -0.19 -7.60 7.25
C VAL A 84 -1.04 -8.53 8.11
N ASN A 85 -1.99 -7.94 8.84
CA ASN A 85 -3.07 -8.65 9.49
C ASN A 85 -4.27 -8.70 8.51
N LEU A 86 -4.80 -9.89 8.29
CA LEU A 86 -5.91 -10.20 7.38
C LEU A 86 -7.26 -10.22 8.09
N ALA A 87 -7.27 -10.36 9.42
CA ALA A 87 -8.48 -10.24 10.22
C ALA A 87 -8.84 -8.77 10.46
N GLU A 88 -7.85 -7.90 10.58
CA GLU A 88 -8.05 -6.45 10.66
C GLU A 88 -8.25 -5.86 9.27
N THR A 89 -9.51 -5.74 8.86
CA THR A 89 -9.87 -5.11 7.61
C THR A 89 -10.03 -3.61 7.80
N GLY A 90 -9.00 -2.83 7.45
CA GLY A 90 -9.10 -1.37 7.32
C GLY A 90 -8.36 -0.57 8.39
N VAL A 91 -8.91 0.60 8.69
CA VAL A 91 -8.36 1.57 9.65
C VAL A 91 -8.41 1.11 11.11
N THR A 92 -8.94 -0.09 11.41
CA THR A 92 -8.89 -0.68 12.75
C THR A 92 -7.45 -0.96 13.20
N LYS A 93 -6.53 -1.21 12.27
CA LYS A 93 -5.10 -1.40 12.56
C LYS A 93 -4.46 -0.15 13.19
N MET A 94 -5.02 1.02 12.87
CA MET A 94 -4.61 2.31 13.41
C MET A 94 -5.32 2.61 14.74
N ALA A 95 -6.36 1.87 15.12
CA ALA A 95 -7.22 2.24 16.24
C ALA A 95 -6.57 2.14 17.62
N SER A 96 -5.47 1.39 17.76
CA SER A 96 -4.66 1.39 18.98
C SER A 96 -3.81 2.64 19.15
N ASP A 97 -3.42 3.27 18.03
CA ASP A 97 -2.38 4.29 17.99
C ASP A 97 -2.96 5.71 17.87
N TYR A 98 -4.21 5.83 17.40
CA TYR A 98 -4.87 7.12 17.19
C TYR A 98 -6.24 7.19 17.84
N THR A 99 -6.62 8.41 18.21
CA THR A 99 -7.95 8.73 18.69
C THR A 99 -9.00 8.62 17.57
N GLU A 100 -10.27 8.47 17.95
CA GLU A 100 -11.38 8.34 17.01
C GLU A 100 -11.47 9.50 15.99
N ILE A 101 -11.15 10.73 16.41
CA ILE A 101 -11.21 11.90 15.52
C ILE A 101 -10.02 11.96 14.56
N GLU A 102 -8.85 11.48 14.98
CA GLU A 102 -7.66 11.37 14.11
C GLU A 102 -7.89 10.27 13.05
N LEU A 103 -8.46 9.13 13.44
CA LEU A 103 -8.85 8.08 12.49
C LEU A 103 -9.87 8.58 11.47
N GLU A 104 -10.79 9.46 11.88
CA GLU A 104 -11.74 10.06 10.95
C GLU A 104 -11.07 11.04 10.00
N LEU A 105 -10.11 11.85 10.49
CA LEU A 105 -9.29 12.68 9.61
C LEU A 105 -8.57 11.81 8.57
N PHE A 106 -7.95 10.70 9.00
CA PHE A 106 -7.30 9.76 8.09
C PHE A 106 -8.26 9.19 7.04
N ARG A 107 -9.45 8.72 7.46
CA ARG A 107 -10.48 8.22 6.54
C ARG A 107 -10.87 9.29 5.53
N LYS A 108 -11.04 10.53 5.97
CA LYS A 108 -11.40 11.64 5.10
C LYS A 108 -10.29 11.99 4.11
N THR A 109 -9.03 12.01 4.57
CA THR A 109 -7.86 12.22 3.71
C THR A 109 -7.73 11.10 2.66
N MET A 110 -7.88 9.84 3.07
CA MET A 110 -7.86 8.69 2.16
C MET A 110 -8.99 8.78 1.12
N GLU A 111 -10.20 9.16 1.51
CA GLU A 111 -11.31 9.38 0.59
C GLU A 111 -10.97 10.47 -0.45
N LEU A 112 -10.45 11.62 0.00
CA LEU A 112 -10.02 12.69 -0.92
C LEU A 112 -8.94 12.21 -1.90
N ILE A 113 -7.99 11.39 -1.46
CA ILE A 113 -6.94 10.81 -2.30
C ILE A 113 -7.50 9.81 -3.32
N ILE A 114 -8.44 8.96 -2.92
CA ILE A 114 -9.05 7.96 -3.81
C ILE A 114 -9.92 8.62 -4.88
N LEU A 115 -10.61 9.71 -4.52
CA LEU A 115 -11.50 10.43 -5.42
C LEU A 115 -10.75 11.39 -6.37
N SER A 116 -9.49 11.71 -6.09
CA SER A 116 -8.73 12.62 -6.95
C SER A 116 -8.23 11.94 -8.22
N GLU A 117 -8.02 12.73 -9.26
CA GLU A 117 -7.58 12.22 -10.56
C GLU A 117 -6.11 11.77 -10.54
N ASN A 118 -5.27 12.46 -9.76
CA ASN A 118 -3.83 12.22 -9.69
C ASN A 118 -3.40 11.34 -8.50
N GLY A 119 -4.32 10.97 -7.60
CA GLY A 119 -4.02 10.22 -6.38
C GLY A 119 -3.37 11.05 -5.28
N PHE A 120 -3.56 12.37 -5.30
CA PHE A 120 -3.14 13.31 -4.27
C PHE A 120 -4.31 14.14 -3.73
N ALA A 121 -4.23 14.57 -2.48
CA ALA A 121 -5.16 15.53 -1.88
C ALA A 121 -4.38 16.71 -1.30
N SER A 122 -4.82 17.95 -1.58
CA SER A 122 -4.15 19.14 -1.06
C SER A 122 -4.33 19.28 0.45
N SER A 123 -3.31 19.80 1.13
CA SER A 123 -3.40 20.18 2.55
C SER A 123 -4.62 21.06 2.83
N THR A 124 -4.92 22.01 1.94
CA THR A 124 -6.07 22.91 2.06
C THR A 124 -7.41 22.16 2.05
N ASP A 125 -7.59 21.18 1.16
CA ASP A 125 -8.85 20.42 1.08
C ASP A 125 -9.05 19.53 2.31
N ILE A 126 -7.97 18.92 2.78
CA ILE A 126 -7.99 18.11 4.00
C ILE A 126 -8.35 18.98 5.21
N LEU A 127 -7.68 20.13 5.38
CA LEU A 127 -7.91 21.02 6.54
C LEU A 127 -9.29 21.68 6.51
N ASN A 128 -9.86 21.93 5.34
CA ASN A 128 -11.24 22.41 5.22
C ASN A 128 -12.26 21.34 5.61
N SER A 129 -11.90 20.06 5.45
CA SER A 129 -12.74 18.93 5.86
C SER A 129 -12.66 18.64 7.37
N ALA A 130 -11.63 19.13 8.07
CA ALA A 130 -11.40 18.89 9.51
C ALA A 130 -12.52 19.44 10.43
N ASP A 131 -13.31 20.39 9.94
CA ASP A 131 -14.44 20.96 10.66
C ASP A 131 -15.70 20.08 10.61
N GLN A 132 -15.75 19.09 9.73
CA GLN A 132 -16.94 18.27 9.44
C GLN A 132 -16.72 16.76 9.69
N LEU A 133 -15.75 16.41 10.54
CA LEU A 133 -15.45 15.02 10.86
C LEU A 133 -16.60 14.38 11.66
N LYS A 134 -16.85 13.08 11.45
CA LYS A 134 -17.89 12.32 12.14
C LYS A 134 -17.28 11.32 13.12
N THR A 135 -17.88 11.17 14.29
CA THR A 135 -17.48 10.12 15.25
C THR A 135 -18.72 9.33 15.70
N ALA A 136 -18.53 8.16 16.31
CA ALA A 136 -19.63 7.33 16.80
C ALA A 136 -20.53 8.10 17.78
N LYS A 137 -19.94 9.01 18.57
CA LYS A 137 -20.67 9.84 19.54
C LYS A 137 -21.27 11.12 18.94
N PHE A 138 -20.68 11.66 17.88
CA PHE A 138 -21.06 12.97 17.34
C PHE A 138 -21.23 12.95 15.82
N LYS A 139 -22.39 13.39 15.34
CA LYS A 139 -22.65 13.56 13.89
C LYS A 139 -21.69 14.56 13.23
N THR A 140 -21.14 15.49 14.00
CA THR A 140 -20.11 16.43 13.57
C THR A 140 -19.22 16.79 14.75
N LYS A 141 -17.91 16.59 14.60
CA LYS A 141 -16.88 16.94 15.58
C LYS A 141 -15.82 17.75 14.85
N LYS A 142 -15.53 18.94 15.37
CA LYS A 142 -14.55 19.86 14.79
C LYS A 142 -13.16 19.58 15.34
N MET A 143 -12.18 19.42 14.46
CA MET A 143 -10.76 19.45 14.79
C MET A 143 -10.19 20.82 14.40
N LYS A 144 -9.33 21.42 15.23
CA LYS A 144 -8.69 22.69 14.86
C LYS A 144 -7.73 22.46 13.70
N LYS A 145 -7.66 23.38 12.73
CA LYS A 145 -6.73 23.25 11.58
C LYS A 145 -5.28 22.99 11.99
N LYS A 146 -4.77 23.71 13.00
CA LYS A 146 -3.42 23.50 13.55
C LYS A 146 -3.22 22.09 14.14
N GLU A 147 -4.26 21.52 14.74
CA GLU A 147 -4.25 20.15 15.26
C GLU A 147 -4.24 19.15 14.11
N ALA A 148 -5.09 19.34 13.10
CA ALA A 148 -5.13 18.51 11.90
C ALA A 148 -3.79 18.51 11.14
N GLU A 149 -3.13 19.67 11.01
CA GLU A 149 -1.78 19.77 10.43
C GLU A 149 -0.75 18.91 11.20
N GLN A 150 -0.83 18.91 12.52
CA GLN A 150 0.07 18.09 13.34
C GLN A 150 -0.21 16.61 13.16
N VAL A 151 -1.48 16.21 13.14
CA VAL A 151 -1.90 14.82 12.92
C VAL A 151 -1.46 14.31 11.54
N LEU A 152 -1.57 15.14 10.49
CA LEU A 152 -1.08 14.78 9.16
C LEU A 152 0.43 14.52 9.13
N LYS A 153 1.23 15.30 9.86
CA LYS A 153 2.68 15.04 10.00
C LYS A 153 2.95 13.71 10.68
N VAL A 154 2.21 13.39 11.74
CA VAL A 154 2.31 12.10 12.43
C VAL A 154 1.96 10.95 11.46
N PHE A 155 0.91 11.07 10.65
CA PHE A 155 0.61 10.05 9.62
C PHE A 155 1.72 9.88 8.59
N VAL A 156 2.48 10.92 8.27
CA VAL A 156 3.66 10.83 7.39
C VAL A 156 4.81 10.13 8.10
N GLU A 157 5.11 10.52 9.33
CA GLU A 157 6.15 9.90 10.17
C GLU A 157 5.89 8.40 10.38
N ASP A 158 4.63 8.03 10.62
CA ASP A 158 4.18 6.64 10.80
C ASP A 158 3.99 5.88 9.48
N LYS A 159 4.30 6.51 8.33
CA LYS A 159 4.28 5.90 7.01
C LYS A 159 2.89 5.45 6.56
N TRP A 160 1.85 6.15 6.99
CA TRP A 160 0.49 6.02 6.44
C TRP A 160 0.29 6.91 5.22
N LEU A 161 0.82 8.14 5.28
CA LEU A 161 0.79 9.11 4.18
C LEU A 161 2.20 9.43 3.70
N SER A 162 2.28 9.92 2.47
CA SER A 162 3.45 10.62 1.95
C SER A 162 3.05 12.04 1.61
N GLU A 163 3.90 13.02 1.91
CA GLU A 163 3.67 14.43 1.58
C GLU A 163 4.67 14.88 0.51
N LYS A 164 4.16 15.70 -0.42
CA LYS A 164 4.97 16.34 -1.47
C LYS A 164 4.35 17.68 -1.84
N ASN A 165 5.09 18.76 -1.62
CA ASN A 165 4.70 20.12 -2.04
C ASN A 165 3.33 20.59 -1.52
N GLY A 166 2.97 20.22 -0.29
CA GLY A 166 1.70 20.55 0.34
C GLY A 166 0.53 19.63 -0.06
N GLU A 167 0.80 18.57 -0.81
CA GLU A 167 -0.18 17.53 -1.17
C GLU A 167 0.19 16.19 -0.53
N TYR A 168 -0.84 15.40 -0.22
CA TYR A 168 -0.71 14.10 0.45
C TYR A 168 -1.19 12.98 -0.45
N THR A 169 -0.52 11.83 -0.38
CA THR A 169 -0.93 10.57 -1.01
C THR A 169 -0.77 9.41 -0.02
N LEU A 170 -1.28 8.22 -0.36
CA LEU A 170 -1.10 7.05 0.49
C LEU A 170 0.33 6.53 0.38
N HIS A 171 0.98 6.31 1.52
CA HIS A 171 2.31 5.71 1.54
C HIS A 171 2.24 4.23 1.13
N THR A 172 3.34 3.68 0.59
CA THR A 172 3.40 2.28 0.11
C THR A 172 2.97 1.26 1.18
N ARG A 173 3.35 1.47 2.44
CA ARG A 173 2.89 0.64 3.58
C ARG A 173 1.37 0.63 3.68
N CYS A 174 0.73 1.80 3.65
CA CYS A 174 -0.71 1.94 3.72
C CYS A 174 -1.41 1.24 2.56
N ILE A 175 -0.88 1.35 1.35
CA ILE A 175 -1.45 0.68 0.17
C ILE A 175 -1.42 -0.84 0.35
N ILE A 176 -0.30 -1.41 0.81
CA ILE A 176 -0.18 -2.86 1.02
C ILE A 176 -1.12 -3.35 2.13
N ASP A 177 -1.19 -2.61 3.23
CA ASP A 177 -2.02 -2.94 4.39
C ASP A 177 -3.53 -2.83 4.07
N LEU A 178 -3.94 -1.76 3.39
CA LEU A 178 -5.35 -1.40 3.22
C LEU A 178 -5.92 -1.74 1.84
N GLU A 179 -5.16 -2.34 0.92
CA GLU A 179 -5.62 -2.63 -0.44
C GLU A 179 -6.99 -3.32 -0.47
N GLN A 180 -7.17 -4.39 0.30
CA GLN A 180 -8.42 -5.14 0.32
C GLN A 180 -9.57 -4.32 0.90
N TYR A 181 -9.30 -3.53 1.94
CA TYR A 181 -10.28 -2.62 2.52
C TYR A 181 -10.72 -1.56 1.51
N ILE A 182 -9.77 -0.90 0.85
CA ILE A 182 -10.05 0.16 -0.11
C ILE A 182 -10.87 -0.39 -1.27
N LEU A 183 -10.44 -1.51 -1.86
CA LEU A 183 -11.14 -2.14 -2.97
C LEU A 183 -12.55 -2.61 -2.59
N SER A 184 -12.79 -2.98 -1.33
CA SER A 184 -14.10 -3.45 -0.87
C SER A 184 -15.05 -2.31 -0.49
N ASN A 185 -14.54 -1.19 0.02
CA ASN A 185 -15.36 -0.08 0.53
C ASN A 185 -15.54 1.07 -0.49
N TYR A 186 -14.67 1.15 -1.50
CA TYR A 186 -14.70 2.20 -2.52
C TYR A 186 -14.87 1.58 -3.91
N GLN A 187 -15.69 0.55 -4.06
CA GLN A 187 -15.79 -0.27 -5.29
C GLN A 187 -16.07 0.55 -6.56
N ASP A 188 -16.84 1.64 -6.44
CA ASP A 188 -17.24 2.48 -7.57
C ASP A 188 -16.14 3.42 -8.07
N VAL A 189 -15.14 3.71 -7.22
CA VAL A 189 -14.14 4.76 -7.48
C VAL A 189 -12.70 4.26 -7.39
N ALA A 190 -12.44 3.22 -6.59
CA ALA A 190 -11.12 2.62 -6.45
C ALA A 190 -10.76 1.83 -7.71
N ARG A 191 -9.59 2.11 -8.26
CA ARG A 191 -9.14 1.55 -9.53
C ARG A 191 -8.16 0.40 -9.30
N LYS A 192 -8.25 -0.63 -10.14
CA LYS A 192 -7.19 -1.64 -10.30
C LYS A 192 -6.41 -1.33 -11.56
N CYS A 193 -5.09 -1.44 -11.47
CA CYS A 193 -4.23 -1.33 -12.65
C CYS A 193 -4.51 -2.48 -13.63
N ASN A 194 -4.69 -2.17 -14.91
CA ASN A 194 -4.99 -3.18 -15.94
C ASN A 194 -3.80 -4.13 -16.22
N ILE A 195 -2.58 -3.79 -15.77
CA ILE A 195 -1.38 -4.59 -16.01
C ILE A 195 -1.04 -5.50 -14.83
N CYS A 196 -0.99 -4.96 -13.61
CA CYS A 196 -0.60 -5.73 -12.43
C CYS A 196 -1.77 -6.13 -11.53
N HIS A 197 -2.99 -5.68 -11.85
CA HIS A 197 -4.24 -5.97 -11.14
C HIS A 197 -4.29 -5.57 -9.66
N SER A 198 -3.29 -4.79 -9.19
CA SER A 198 -3.25 -4.23 -7.84
C SER A 198 -3.95 -2.87 -7.78
N LEU A 199 -4.33 -2.45 -6.57
CA LEU A 199 -4.91 -1.11 -6.33
C LEU A 199 -4.02 0.00 -6.91
N ALA A 200 -4.62 0.91 -7.66
CA ALA A 200 -3.96 2.02 -8.31
C ALA A 200 -4.47 3.35 -7.75
N ILE A 201 -3.61 4.03 -6.98
CA ILE A 201 -3.88 5.35 -6.40
C ILE A 201 -3.40 6.41 -7.39
N GLN A 202 -2.15 6.31 -7.83
CA GLN A 202 -1.56 7.19 -8.84
C GLN A 202 -1.60 6.47 -10.19
N SER A 203 -2.54 6.86 -11.04
CA SER A 203 -2.78 6.15 -12.30
C SER A 203 -3.18 7.09 -13.43
N GLN A 204 -2.88 6.67 -14.66
CA GLN A 204 -3.50 7.22 -15.86
C GLN A 204 -4.70 6.37 -16.25
N VAL A 205 -5.67 7.01 -16.88
CA VAL A 205 -6.95 6.41 -17.24
C VAL A 205 -7.14 6.55 -18.73
N CYS A 206 -7.53 5.46 -19.40
CA CYS A 206 -7.93 5.52 -20.80
C CYS A 206 -9.19 6.39 -20.95
N GLU A 207 -9.11 7.45 -21.74
CA GLU A 207 -10.26 8.35 -21.98
C GLU A 207 -11.43 7.63 -22.64
N SER A 208 -11.16 6.61 -23.47
CA SER A 208 -12.19 5.90 -24.22
C SER A 208 -12.92 4.83 -23.41
N CYS A 209 -12.21 4.06 -22.59
CA CYS A 209 -12.80 2.88 -21.90
C CYS A 209 -12.62 2.84 -20.38
N GLY A 210 -11.96 3.85 -19.79
CA GLY A 210 -11.88 4.04 -18.35
C GLY A 210 -10.92 3.12 -17.60
N ILE A 211 -10.13 2.26 -18.26
CA ILE A 211 -9.15 1.44 -17.54
C ILE A 211 -8.07 2.31 -16.90
N GLY A 212 -7.73 1.99 -15.66
CA GLY A 212 -6.61 2.61 -14.95
C GLY A 212 -5.33 1.80 -15.12
N MET A 213 -4.19 2.48 -15.24
CA MET A 213 -2.86 1.88 -15.20
C MET A 213 -1.94 2.73 -14.32
N HIS A 214 -1.18 2.11 -13.40
CA HIS A 214 -0.17 2.84 -12.63
C HIS A 214 0.78 3.57 -13.58
N LEU A 215 1.27 4.75 -13.18
CA LEU A 215 2.22 5.52 -14.00
C LEU A 215 3.44 4.67 -14.43
N LEU A 216 3.99 3.89 -13.50
CA LEU A 216 5.12 3.01 -13.78
C LEU A 216 4.76 1.83 -14.70
N CYS A 217 3.51 1.35 -14.66
CA CYS A 217 3.03 0.31 -15.57
C CYS A 217 2.85 0.87 -16.99
N VAL A 218 2.32 2.09 -17.12
CA VAL A 218 2.24 2.83 -18.40
C VAL A 218 3.64 2.97 -19.00
N ARG A 219 4.60 3.50 -18.24
CA ARG A 219 5.99 3.68 -18.72
C ARG A 219 6.63 2.37 -19.19
N LYS A 220 6.38 1.26 -18.50
CA LYS A 220 6.93 -0.06 -18.86
C LYS A 220 6.22 -0.67 -20.08
N TYR A 221 4.89 -0.54 -20.14
CA TYR A 221 4.09 -1.14 -21.20
C TYR A 221 4.28 -0.43 -22.55
N PHE A 222 4.39 0.89 -22.54
CA PHE A 222 4.52 1.72 -23.75
C PHE A 222 5.95 2.09 -24.14
N ARG A 223 6.97 1.63 -23.39
CA ARG A 223 8.38 2.06 -23.55
C ARG A 223 8.88 2.06 -25.00
N ASP A 224 8.53 1.03 -25.76
CA ASP A 224 9.03 0.81 -27.11
C ASP A 224 7.93 0.98 -28.18
N GLN A 225 6.81 1.62 -27.82
CA GLN A 225 5.67 1.82 -28.73
C GLN A 225 5.67 3.25 -29.28
N THR A 226 5.77 3.39 -30.60
CA THR A 226 5.65 4.69 -31.29
C THR A 226 4.23 5.22 -31.29
N GLU A 227 3.23 4.32 -31.28
CA GLU A 227 1.81 4.64 -31.13
C GLU A 227 1.24 3.88 -29.94
N PRO A 228 1.31 4.45 -28.72
CA PRO A 228 0.72 3.84 -27.53
C PRO A 228 -0.77 3.54 -27.72
N ARG A 229 -1.17 2.27 -27.57
CA ARG A 229 -2.57 1.84 -27.67
C ARG A 229 -3.07 1.15 -26.40
N CYS A 230 -4.28 1.51 -25.99
CA CYS A 230 -4.92 0.96 -24.81
C CYS A 230 -4.97 -0.58 -24.88
N PRO A 231 -4.47 -1.31 -23.86
CA PRO A 231 -4.48 -2.78 -23.86
C PRO A 231 -5.88 -3.40 -23.86
N LYS A 232 -6.93 -2.64 -23.57
CA LYS A 232 -8.32 -3.13 -23.54
C LYS A 232 -9.12 -2.77 -24.80
N CYS A 233 -9.10 -1.51 -25.22
CA CYS A 233 -9.95 -1.04 -26.34
C CYS A 233 -9.17 -0.71 -27.62
N ASN A 234 -7.84 -0.81 -27.61
CA ASN A 234 -6.95 -0.53 -28.75
C ASN A 234 -6.98 0.92 -29.30
N GLU A 235 -7.72 1.81 -28.64
CA GLU A 235 -7.70 3.25 -28.90
C GLU A 235 -6.36 3.87 -28.52
N PHE A 236 -6.02 4.99 -29.17
CA PHE A 236 -4.78 5.72 -28.90
C PHE A 236 -4.74 6.21 -27.44
N TRP A 237 -3.61 5.98 -26.76
CA TRP A 237 -3.41 6.44 -25.38
C TRP A 237 -2.96 7.89 -25.37
N SER A 238 -3.93 8.81 -25.29
CA SER A 238 -3.74 10.26 -25.35
C SER A 238 -3.05 10.86 -24.13
N CYS A 239 -3.09 10.20 -22.97
CA CYS A 239 -2.42 10.69 -21.77
C CYS A 239 -0.91 10.70 -21.96
N HIS A 240 -0.24 11.79 -21.56
CA HIS A 240 1.20 11.94 -21.69
C HIS A 240 1.94 10.77 -21.05
N THR A 241 2.61 9.94 -21.85
CA THR A 241 3.46 8.85 -21.35
C THR A 241 4.70 9.47 -20.70
N PRO A 242 4.86 9.37 -19.37
CA PRO A 242 5.90 10.09 -18.65
C PRO A 242 7.23 9.33 -18.57
#